data_AF-A0A7J8ZAL5-F1
#
_entry.id   AF-A0A7J8ZAL5-F1
#
_cell.length_a   1.000
_cell.length_b   1.000
_cell.length_c   1.000
_cell.angle_alpha   90.00
_cell.angle_beta   90.00
_cell.angle_gamma   90.00
#
_symmetry.space_group_name_H-M   'P 1'
#
loop_
_entity.id
_entity.type
_entity.pdbx_description
1 polymer ?
#
loop_
_entity_poly.entity_id
_entity_poly.type
_entity_poly.pdbx_seq_one_letter_code
_entity_poly.pdbx_strand_id
1 'polypeptide(L)'
;RDKHELEVDFKRFWEEFRSSNSEKEKETALNLTVDAFCRLLKQHASVAQLVTQAFVTEIEKLKISSKTRSLDIPKVLQFFSEINKGGFCPGSNLLAVVEFLVSGPTDKQSLLDSGIFCCLIHILNALLSPDEANQRRKITDSEESMLAGKDSVADVGPARRLEVEGSVVHIMKALAIHPSAAQSLIEDDSLMLLFQMVASGSVTVFSRYKEGLVSLHTIQLHRHAMQVTCLTLLYKC
;
A
#
# COMPACT_ATOMS: atom_id res chain seq x y z
N ARG A 1 4.93 17.75 25.91
CA ARG A 1 3.64 18.41 26.24
C ARG A 1 2.55 17.44 25.89
N ASP A 2 1.65 17.14 26.81
CA ASP A 2 0.61 16.12 26.60
C ASP A 2 -0.37 16.58 25.51
N LYS A 3 -0.88 15.67 24.68
CA LYS A 3 -1.81 15.98 23.57
C LYS A 3 -3.03 16.75 24.08
N HIS A 4 -3.53 16.34 25.23
CA HIS A 4 -4.65 17.00 25.90
C HIS A 4 -4.33 18.46 26.26
N GLU A 5 -3.10 18.73 26.67
CA GLU A 5 -2.64 20.08 27.03
C GLU A 5 -2.59 21.02 25.81
N LEU A 6 -2.17 20.52 24.65
CA LEU A 6 -2.16 21.30 23.41
C LEU A 6 -3.57 21.59 22.87
N GLU A 7 -4.51 20.66 23.00
CA GLU A 7 -5.91 20.88 22.63
C GLU A 7 -6.57 21.94 23.53
N VAL A 8 -6.25 21.92 24.82
CA VAL A 8 -6.68 22.93 25.78
C VAL A 8 -6.07 24.30 25.46
N ASP A 9 -4.77 24.35 25.15
CA ASP A 9 -4.09 25.58 24.75
C ASP A 9 -4.70 26.19 23.48
N PHE A 10 -4.96 25.37 22.44
CA PHE A 10 -5.59 25.84 21.20
C PHE A 10 -6.98 26.44 21.47
N LYS A 11 -7.82 25.75 22.24
CA LYS A 11 -9.16 26.24 22.61
C LYS A 11 -9.09 27.56 23.38
N ARG A 12 -8.18 27.66 24.35
CA ARG A 12 -7.97 28.89 25.12
C ARG A 12 -7.55 30.05 24.22
N PHE A 13 -6.52 29.89 23.40
CA PHE A 13 -6.05 30.96 22.51
C PHE A 13 -7.09 31.37 21.47
N TRP A 14 -7.90 30.42 20.99
CA TRP A 14 -9.01 30.69 20.10
C TRP A 14 -10.13 31.48 20.77
N GLU A 15 -10.44 31.20 22.04
CA GLU A 15 -11.40 31.97 22.83
C GLU A 15 -10.88 33.38 23.16
N GLU A 16 -9.58 33.51 23.47
CA GLU A 16 -8.91 34.80 23.65
C GLU A 16 -8.95 35.64 22.36
N PHE A 17 -8.70 35.04 21.20
CA PHE A 17 -8.82 35.70 19.91
C PHE A 17 -10.23 36.24 19.66
N ARG A 18 -11.27 35.45 19.95
CA ARG A 18 -12.67 35.84 19.76
C ARG A 18 -13.16 36.90 20.75
N SER A 19 -12.60 36.93 21.97
CA SER A 19 -13.03 37.83 23.05
C SER A 19 -12.20 39.12 23.16
N SER A 20 -11.09 39.21 22.41
CA SER A 20 -10.21 40.38 22.41
C SER A 20 -10.87 41.63 21.82
N ASN A 21 -10.67 42.78 22.48
CA ASN A 21 -11.27 44.07 22.08
C ASN A 21 -10.28 45.01 21.37
N SER A 22 -8.97 44.75 21.42
CA SER A 22 -7.98 45.49 20.64
C SER A 22 -7.39 44.68 19.48
N GLU A 23 -6.94 45.39 18.45
CA GLU A 23 -6.31 44.79 17.26
C GLU A 23 -5.00 44.08 17.60
N LYS A 24 -4.20 44.66 18.51
CA LYS A 24 -2.93 44.08 18.98
C LYS A 24 -3.12 42.78 19.76
N GLU A 25 -4.15 42.71 20.60
CA GLU A 25 -4.49 41.48 21.33
C GLU A 25 -5.01 40.40 20.40
N LYS A 26 -5.83 40.76 19.40
CA LYS A 26 -6.28 39.83 18.36
C LYS A 26 -5.12 39.26 17.57
N GLU A 27 -4.17 40.09 17.12
CA GLU A 27 -2.98 39.61 16.40
C GLU A 27 -2.15 38.64 17.25
N THR A 28 -1.95 38.97 18.53
CA THR A 28 -1.20 38.13 19.47
C THR A 28 -1.90 36.78 19.70
N ALA A 29 -3.21 36.80 19.97
CA ALA A 29 -4.01 35.60 20.20
C ALA A 29 -4.13 34.72 18.95
N LEU A 30 -4.20 35.33 17.76
CA LEU A 30 -4.18 34.61 16.49
C LEU A 30 -2.84 33.90 16.27
N ASN A 31 -1.71 34.58 16.49
CA ASN A 31 -0.38 33.99 16.35
C ASN A 31 -0.18 32.80 17.32
N LEU A 32 -0.67 32.92 18.56
CA LEU A 32 -0.62 31.83 19.55
C LEU A 32 -1.55 30.66 19.18
N THR A 33 -2.73 30.95 18.61
CA THR A 33 -3.64 29.91 18.10
C THR A 33 -3.00 29.15 16.94
N VAL A 34 -2.39 29.85 15.98
CA VAL A 34 -1.72 29.25 14.83
C VAL A 34 -0.52 28.41 15.27
N ASP A 35 0.29 28.89 16.23
CA ASP A 35 1.40 28.10 16.80
C ASP A 35 0.90 26.84 17.53
N ALA A 36 -0.14 26.95 18.37
CA ALA A 36 -0.74 25.80 19.05
C ALA A 36 -1.33 24.79 18.06
N PHE A 37 -1.99 25.26 17.01
CA PHE A 37 -2.51 24.43 15.92
C PHE A 37 -1.39 23.73 15.14
N CYS A 38 -0.30 24.45 14.82
CA CYS A 38 0.86 23.86 14.17
C CYS A 38 1.53 22.80 15.05
N ARG A 39 1.58 23.02 16.37
CA ARG A 39 2.09 22.02 17.33
C ARG A 39 1.18 20.81 17.45
N LEU A 40 -0.15 21.00 17.42
CA LEU A 40 -1.13 19.90 17.34
C LEU A 40 -0.94 19.09 16.07
N LEU A 41 -0.82 19.75 14.92
CA LEU A 41 -0.55 19.08 13.63
C LEU A 41 0.79 18.35 13.62
N LYS A 42 1.81 18.86 14.34
CA LYS A 42 3.10 18.19 14.54
C LYS A 42 3.04 17.03 15.53
N GLN A 43 2.07 17.00 16.45
CA GLN A 43 1.87 15.92 17.41
C GLN A 43 0.95 14.80 16.89
N HIS A 44 0.06 15.11 15.96
CA HIS A 44 -0.58 14.08 15.16
C HIS A 44 0.48 13.44 14.27
N ALA A 45 0.51 12.10 14.23
CA ALA A 45 1.18 11.36 13.17
C ALA A 45 0.87 12.08 11.85
N SER A 46 1.91 12.39 11.06
CA SER A 46 1.72 13.11 9.80
C SER A 46 0.57 12.44 9.03
N VAL A 47 -0.22 13.21 8.27
CA VAL A 47 -1.30 12.61 7.46
C VAL A 47 -0.78 11.42 6.66
N ALA A 48 0.48 11.49 6.22
CA ALA A 48 1.21 10.39 5.62
C ALA A 48 1.28 9.14 6.52
N GLN A 49 1.77 9.28 7.75
CA GLN A 49 1.88 8.19 8.73
C GLN A 49 0.51 7.58 9.11
N LEU A 50 -0.54 8.39 9.26
CA LEU A 50 -1.88 7.87 9.54
C LEU A 50 -2.42 7.05 8.37
N VAL A 51 -2.23 7.55 7.15
CA VAL A 51 -2.66 6.84 5.93
C VAL A 51 -1.86 5.56 5.74
N THR A 52 -0.53 5.57 5.96
CA THR A 52 0.26 4.36 5.82
C THR A 52 -0.03 3.33 6.90
N GLN A 53 -0.28 3.75 8.15
CA GLN A 53 -0.75 2.84 9.20
C GLN A 53 -2.12 2.24 8.89
N ALA A 54 -3.05 3.03 8.37
CA ALA A 54 -4.35 2.53 7.93
C ALA A 54 -4.20 1.52 6.79
N PHE A 55 -3.37 1.82 5.79
CA PHE A 55 -3.07 0.90 4.70
C PHE A 55 -2.50 -0.42 5.21
N VAL A 56 -1.45 -0.38 6.02
CA VAL A 56 -0.79 -1.57 6.59
C VAL A 56 -1.79 -2.41 7.39
N THR A 57 -2.59 -1.76 8.25
CA THR A 57 -3.60 -2.45 9.07
C THR A 57 -4.66 -3.16 8.21
N GLU A 58 -5.16 -2.53 7.15
CA GLU A 58 -6.16 -3.15 6.28
C GLU A 58 -5.57 -4.35 5.51
N ILE A 59 -4.33 -4.25 5.03
CA ILE A 59 -3.65 -5.37 4.36
C ILE A 59 -3.36 -6.52 5.33
N GLU A 60 -2.94 -6.23 6.56
CA GLU A 60 -2.75 -7.24 7.60
C GLU A 60 -4.06 -7.96 7.94
N LYS A 61 -5.19 -7.24 8.01
CA LYS A 61 -6.51 -7.85 8.18
C LYS A 61 -6.83 -8.84 7.06
N LEU A 62 -6.55 -8.48 5.80
CA LEU A 62 -6.73 -9.39 4.66
C LEU A 62 -5.87 -10.66 4.84
N LYS A 63 -4.61 -10.51 5.24
CA LYS A 63 -3.67 -11.61 5.48
C LYS A 63 -4.16 -12.55 6.60
N ILE A 64 -4.55 -12.00 7.75
CA ILE A 64 -5.03 -12.76 8.93
C ILE A 64 -6.38 -13.43 8.66
N SER A 65 -7.25 -12.83 7.84
CA SER A 65 -8.54 -13.42 7.45
C SER A 65 -8.41 -14.67 6.55
N SER A 66 -7.21 -14.95 6.04
CA SER A 66 -6.94 -16.13 5.21
C SER A 66 -6.53 -17.33 6.07
N LYS A 67 -6.89 -18.55 5.63
CA LYS A 67 -6.50 -19.79 6.32
C LYS A 67 -4.99 -20.03 6.28
N THR A 68 -4.31 -19.57 5.24
CA THR A 68 -2.88 -19.76 4.99
C THR A 68 -2.02 -18.64 5.57
N ARG A 69 -2.63 -17.62 6.21
CA ARG A 69 -1.95 -16.38 6.66
C ARG A 69 -1.16 -15.70 5.53
N SER A 70 -1.65 -15.81 4.30
CA SER A 70 -1.10 -15.19 3.09
C SER A 70 -2.15 -14.31 2.42
N LEU A 71 -1.71 -13.34 1.62
CA LEU A 71 -2.65 -12.54 0.86
C LEU A 71 -3.26 -13.37 -0.27
N ASP A 72 -4.59 -13.35 -0.35
CA ASP A 72 -5.38 -14.03 -1.35
C ASP A 72 -5.74 -13.05 -2.47
N ILE A 73 -5.37 -13.35 -3.72
CA ILE A 73 -5.46 -12.40 -4.85
C ILE A 73 -6.89 -11.87 -5.03
N PRO A 74 -7.95 -12.71 -5.07
CA PRO A 74 -9.31 -12.24 -5.25
C PRO A 74 -9.73 -11.30 -4.12
N LYS A 75 -9.31 -11.56 -2.87
CA LYS A 75 -9.61 -10.67 -1.73
C LYS A 75 -8.86 -9.34 -1.82
N VAL A 76 -7.61 -9.36 -2.26
CA VAL A 76 -6.81 -8.13 -2.47
C VAL A 76 -7.44 -7.29 -3.58
N LEU A 77 -7.78 -7.89 -4.71
CA LEU A 77 -8.42 -7.19 -5.82
C LEU A 77 -9.83 -6.70 -5.46
N GLN A 78 -10.59 -7.48 -4.70
CA GLN A 78 -11.88 -7.07 -4.16
C GLN A 78 -11.72 -5.86 -3.25
N PHE A 79 -10.77 -5.87 -2.31
CA PHE A 79 -10.51 -4.73 -1.43
C PHE A 79 -10.23 -3.43 -2.20
N PHE A 80 -9.45 -3.50 -3.28
CA PHE A 80 -9.14 -2.35 -4.13
C PHE A 80 -10.24 -1.96 -5.13
N SER A 81 -11.35 -2.70 -5.18
CA SER A 81 -12.47 -2.44 -6.09
C SER A 81 -13.82 -2.28 -5.38
N GLU A 82 -13.90 -2.64 -4.10
CA GLU A 82 -15.12 -2.61 -3.32
C GLU A 82 -15.56 -1.17 -3.07
N ILE A 83 -16.76 -0.86 -3.55
CA ILE A 83 -17.40 0.44 -3.37
C ILE A 83 -18.29 0.36 -2.13
N ASN A 84 -18.10 1.28 -1.19
CA ASN A 84 -18.92 1.38 0.00
C ASN A 84 -20.31 1.98 -0.31
N LYS A 85 -21.20 1.99 0.67
CA LYS A 85 -22.56 2.56 0.55
C LYS A 85 -22.59 4.03 0.12
N GLY A 86 -21.49 4.76 0.30
CA GLY A 86 -21.34 6.16 -0.09
C GLY A 86 -20.78 6.38 -1.49
N GLY A 87 -20.53 5.31 -2.27
CA GLY A 87 -19.99 5.41 -3.62
C GLY A 87 -18.47 5.58 -3.70
N PHE A 88 -17.75 5.42 -2.60
CA PHE A 88 -16.29 5.52 -2.56
C PHE A 88 -15.64 4.15 -2.48
N CYS A 89 -14.44 3.99 -3.04
CA CYS A 89 -13.63 2.79 -2.88
C CYS A 89 -12.48 3.06 -1.88
N PRO A 90 -12.59 2.66 -0.60
CA PRO A 90 -11.59 2.97 0.41
C PRO A 90 -10.21 2.40 0.08
N GLY A 91 -10.14 1.15 -0.41
CA GLY A 91 -8.89 0.52 -0.79
C GLY A 91 -8.18 1.26 -1.92
N SER A 92 -8.90 1.58 -3.00
CA SER A 92 -8.34 2.35 -4.12
C SER A 92 -7.90 3.75 -3.70
N ASN A 93 -8.67 4.40 -2.83
CA ASN A 93 -8.31 5.73 -2.31
C ASN A 93 -7.05 5.67 -1.45
N LEU A 94 -6.91 4.66 -0.58
CA LEU A 94 -5.70 4.47 0.22
C LEU A 94 -4.47 4.26 -0.69
N LEU A 95 -4.59 3.42 -1.72
CA LEU A 95 -3.49 3.18 -2.67
C LEU A 95 -3.08 4.45 -3.40
N ALA A 96 -4.05 5.24 -3.89
CA ALA A 96 -3.81 6.49 -4.59
C ALA A 96 -3.15 7.56 -3.68
N VAL A 97 -3.56 7.65 -2.42
CA VAL A 97 -2.94 8.60 -1.47
C VAL A 97 -1.50 8.18 -1.17
N VAL A 98 -1.23 6.88 -0.97
CA VAL A 98 0.14 6.39 -0.77
C VAL A 98 1.01 6.70 -2.00
N GLU A 99 0.49 6.49 -3.21
CA GLU A 99 1.17 6.83 -4.46
C GLU A 99 1.53 8.32 -4.55
N PHE A 100 0.59 9.18 -4.14
CA PHE A 100 0.83 10.62 -4.05
C PHE A 100 1.92 10.96 -3.03
N LEU A 101 1.90 10.33 -1.85
CA LEU A 101 2.87 10.58 -0.78
C LEU A 101 4.30 10.22 -1.18
N VAL A 102 4.52 9.06 -1.80
CA VAL A 102 5.87 8.63 -2.21
C VAL A 102 6.43 9.44 -3.38
N SER A 103 5.54 10.02 -4.20
CA SER A 103 5.90 10.88 -5.33
C SER A 103 6.17 12.33 -4.91
N GLY A 104 5.69 12.74 -3.73
CA GLY A 104 5.88 14.08 -3.18
C GLY A 104 7.16 14.24 -2.34
N PRO A 105 7.42 15.47 -1.83
CA PRO A 105 8.52 15.76 -0.92
C PRO A 105 8.21 15.30 0.52
N THR A 106 7.72 14.07 0.67
CA THR A 106 7.40 13.46 1.97
C THR A 106 8.61 12.74 2.54
N ASP A 107 8.72 12.72 3.86
CA ASP A 107 9.73 11.92 4.56
C ASP A 107 9.52 10.42 4.30
N LYS A 108 10.34 9.87 3.41
CA LYS A 108 10.28 8.45 3.04
C LYS A 108 10.71 7.54 4.19
N GLN A 109 11.51 8.03 5.15
CA GLN A 109 11.90 7.22 6.31
C GLN A 109 10.67 6.89 7.15
N SER A 110 9.83 7.88 7.47
CA SER A 110 8.57 7.64 8.19
C SER A 110 7.62 6.68 7.47
N LEU A 111 7.63 6.65 6.12
CA LEU A 111 6.85 5.67 5.35
C LEU A 111 7.44 4.25 5.50
N LEU A 112 8.76 4.10 5.42
CA LEU A 112 9.42 2.81 5.62
C LEU A 112 9.19 2.26 7.03
N ASP A 113 9.32 3.12 8.05
CA ASP A 113 9.12 2.77 9.46
C ASP A 113 7.68 2.32 9.76
N SER A 114 6.72 2.67 8.90
CA SER A 114 5.35 2.20 9.06
C SER A 114 5.14 0.76 8.58
N GLY A 115 6.14 0.11 7.98
CA GLY A 115 6.03 -1.25 7.42
C GLY A 115 5.34 -1.31 6.06
N ILE A 116 5.08 -0.16 5.41
CA ILE A 116 4.34 -0.15 4.14
C ILE A 116 5.09 -0.88 3.02
N PHE A 117 6.42 -0.83 3.04
CA PHE A 117 7.22 -1.46 2.00
C PHE A 117 7.11 -2.99 2.06
N CYS A 118 7.13 -3.58 3.26
CA CYS A 118 6.83 -5.00 3.49
C CYS A 118 5.42 -5.36 2.95
N CYS A 119 4.40 -4.58 3.31
CA CYS A 119 3.03 -4.84 2.85
C CYS A 119 2.92 -4.86 1.33
N LEU A 120 3.58 -3.92 0.65
CA LEU A 120 3.59 -3.86 -0.83
C LEU A 120 4.31 -5.06 -1.45
N ILE A 121 5.39 -5.54 -0.84
CA ILE A 121 6.07 -6.77 -1.28
C ILE A 121 5.14 -7.98 -1.16
N HIS A 122 4.41 -8.10 -0.05
CA HIS A 122 3.42 -9.16 0.10
C HIS A 122 2.29 -9.07 -0.93
N ILE A 123 1.82 -7.86 -1.26
CA ILE A 123 0.82 -7.64 -2.32
C ILE A 123 1.39 -8.07 -3.67
N LEU A 124 2.60 -7.62 -4.02
CA LEU A 124 3.26 -8.02 -5.27
C LEU A 124 3.44 -9.54 -5.36
N ASN A 125 3.83 -10.19 -4.27
CA ASN A 125 3.94 -11.65 -4.19
C ASN A 125 2.61 -12.35 -4.48
N ALA A 126 1.52 -11.84 -3.91
CA ALA A 126 0.19 -12.35 -4.21
C ALA A 126 -0.13 -12.16 -5.70
N LEU A 127 0.09 -10.98 -6.27
CA LEU A 127 -0.17 -10.68 -7.68
C LEU A 127 0.66 -11.55 -8.65
N LEU A 128 1.85 -12.00 -8.22
CA LEU A 128 2.73 -12.90 -8.97
C LEU A 128 2.41 -14.38 -8.75
N SER A 129 1.66 -14.74 -7.70
CA SER A 129 1.33 -16.13 -7.42
C SER A 129 0.48 -16.69 -8.56
N PRO A 130 0.87 -17.85 -9.15
CA PRO A 130 0.08 -18.47 -10.19
C PRO A 130 -1.28 -18.82 -9.60
N ASP A 131 -2.33 -18.21 -10.13
CA ASP A 131 -3.69 -18.52 -9.73
C ASP A 131 -3.96 -20.01 -10.04
N GLU A 132 -3.92 -20.84 -9.00
CA GLU A 132 -4.21 -22.27 -9.14
C GLU A 132 -5.64 -22.49 -9.66
N ALA A 133 -6.55 -21.53 -9.45
CA ALA A 133 -7.90 -21.59 -9.99
C ALA A 133 -7.92 -21.41 -11.51
N ASN A 134 -7.03 -20.59 -12.07
CA ASN A 134 -6.91 -20.41 -13.52
C ASN A 134 -6.15 -21.56 -14.20
N GLN A 135 -5.22 -22.23 -13.52
CA GLN A 135 -4.64 -23.49 -14.04
C GLN A 135 -5.67 -24.62 -14.04
N ARG A 136 -6.50 -24.72 -13.00
CA ARG A 136 -7.53 -25.77 -12.92
C ARG A 136 -8.62 -25.55 -13.98
N ARG A 137 -9.09 -24.31 -14.18
CA ARG A 137 -10.06 -23.96 -15.24
C ARG A 137 -9.55 -24.27 -16.65
N LYS A 138 -8.28 -23.98 -16.94
CA LYS A 138 -7.68 -24.26 -18.26
C LYS A 138 -7.51 -25.76 -18.56
N ILE A 139 -7.52 -26.61 -17.53
CA ILE A 139 -7.47 -28.08 -17.65
C ILE A 139 -8.90 -28.66 -17.77
N THR A 140 -9.88 -28.08 -17.08
CA THR A 140 -11.28 -28.55 -17.13
C THR A 140 -12.11 -28.00 -18.28
N ASP A 141 -11.76 -26.86 -18.90
CA ASP A 141 -12.51 -26.32 -20.05
C ASP A 141 -12.40 -27.19 -21.33
N SER A 142 -11.59 -28.26 -21.30
CA SER A 142 -11.60 -29.26 -22.36
C SER A 142 -12.72 -30.28 -22.22
N GLU A 143 -13.34 -30.45 -21.05
CA GLU A 143 -14.43 -31.40 -20.83
C GLU A 143 -15.39 -30.86 -19.75
N GLU A 144 -16.62 -30.59 -20.18
CA GLU A 144 -17.83 -30.44 -19.34
C GLU A 144 -18.32 -29.02 -19.03
N SER A 145 -19.14 -28.56 -19.97
CA SER A 145 -20.10 -27.47 -19.84
C SER A 145 -21.22 -27.82 -18.85
N MET A 146 -21.66 -26.79 -18.12
CA MET A 146 -22.92 -26.67 -17.37
C MET A 146 -22.96 -27.30 -15.96
N LEU A 147 -22.92 -26.45 -14.93
CA LEU A 147 -24.00 -26.26 -13.96
C LEU A 147 -23.65 -25.10 -13.01
N ALA A 148 -24.56 -24.14 -12.93
CA ALA A 148 -24.41 -22.91 -12.16
C ALA A 148 -24.56 -23.14 -10.65
N GLY A 149 -23.61 -22.65 -9.87
CA GLY A 149 -23.67 -22.48 -8.42
C GLY A 149 -23.28 -21.05 -8.08
N LYS A 150 -24.23 -20.32 -7.50
CA LYS A 150 -24.24 -18.86 -7.33
C LYS A 150 -23.46 -18.45 -6.08
N ASP A 151 -22.23 -18.01 -6.28
CA ASP A 151 -21.47 -17.11 -5.39
C ASP A 151 -20.46 -16.37 -6.25
N SER A 152 -20.94 -15.45 -7.10
CA SER A 152 -20.08 -14.65 -7.95
C SER A 152 -19.38 -13.60 -7.09
N VAL A 153 -18.15 -13.88 -6.67
CA VAL A 153 -17.13 -12.84 -6.50
C VAL A 153 -17.19 -12.03 -7.79
N ALA A 154 -17.58 -10.75 -7.68
CA ALA A 154 -17.64 -9.88 -8.84
C ALA A 154 -16.28 -9.98 -9.55
N ASP A 155 -16.30 -10.42 -10.82
CA ASP A 155 -15.09 -10.56 -11.61
C ASP A 155 -14.42 -9.19 -11.67
N VAL A 156 -13.39 -8.99 -10.83
CA VAL A 156 -12.64 -7.74 -10.78
C VAL A 156 -11.87 -7.68 -12.09
N GLY A 157 -12.40 -6.92 -13.04
CA GLY A 157 -11.96 -6.98 -14.43
C GLY A 157 -10.44 -6.75 -14.61
N PRO A 158 -9.85 -7.29 -15.69
CA PRO A 158 -8.40 -7.23 -15.95
C PRO A 158 -7.80 -5.81 -15.85
N ALA A 159 -8.56 -4.78 -16.22
CA ALA A 159 -8.14 -3.38 -16.13
C ALA A 159 -7.84 -2.94 -14.68
N ARG A 160 -8.64 -3.39 -13.70
CA ARG A 160 -8.48 -3.00 -12.30
C ARG A 160 -7.25 -3.65 -11.68
N ARG A 161 -6.96 -4.90 -12.05
CA ARG A 161 -5.73 -5.58 -11.66
C ARG A 161 -4.49 -4.84 -12.15
N LEU A 162 -4.47 -4.43 -13.42
CA LEU A 162 -3.36 -3.68 -14.00
C LEU A 162 -3.12 -2.34 -13.30
N GLU A 163 -4.19 -1.65 -12.92
CA GLU A 163 -4.09 -0.39 -12.17
C GLU A 163 -3.44 -0.60 -10.79
N VAL A 164 -3.91 -1.61 -10.04
CA VAL A 164 -3.34 -1.95 -8.71
C VAL A 164 -1.87 -2.36 -8.84
N GLU A 165 -1.54 -3.21 -9.80
CA GLU A 165 -0.15 -3.64 -10.06
C GLU A 165 0.74 -2.46 -10.40
N GLY A 166 0.28 -1.55 -11.27
CA GLY A 166 0.98 -0.34 -11.66
C GLY A 166 1.31 0.54 -10.45
N SER A 167 0.30 0.90 -9.66
CA SER A 167 0.49 1.73 -8.47
C SER A 167 1.40 1.05 -7.44
N VAL A 168 1.21 -0.25 -7.16
CA VAL A 168 2.05 -1.00 -6.21
C VAL A 168 3.52 -0.97 -6.64
N VAL A 169 3.81 -1.27 -7.91
CA VAL A 169 5.19 -1.27 -8.43
C VAL A 169 5.80 0.13 -8.39
N HIS A 170 5.03 1.16 -8.74
CA HIS A 170 5.47 2.56 -8.69
C HIS A 170 5.87 2.95 -7.27
N ILE A 171 5.00 2.66 -6.29
CA ILE A 171 5.26 2.95 -4.88
C ILE A 171 6.50 2.21 -4.39
N MET A 172 6.61 0.91 -4.68
CA MET A 172 7.76 0.10 -4.29
C MET A 172 9.08 0.66 -4.84
N LYS A 173 9.11 1.08 -6.11
CA LYS A 173 10.31 1.70 -6.70
C LYS A 173 10.67 3.02 -6.03
N ALA A 174 9.69 3.86 -5.72
CA ALA A 174 9.90 5.14 -5.06
C ALA A 174 10.47 4.96 -3.64
N LEU A 175 10.03 3.92 -2.91
CA LEU A 175 10.55 3.57 -1.59
C LEU A 175 11.93 2.90 -1.66
N ALA A 176 12.16 2.02 -2.63
CA ALA A 176 13.39 1.25 -2.77
C ALA A 176 14.65 2.10 -3.02
N ILE A 177 14.50 3.32 -3.54
CA ILE A 177 15.61 4.27 -3.71
C ILE A 177 16.15 4.77 -2.36
N HIS A 178 15.37 4.68 -1.29
CA HIS A 178 15.78 5.19 0.01
C HIS A 178 16.87 4.31 0.66
N PRO A 179 17.95 4.87 1.24
CA PRO A 179 19.06 4.07 1.80
C PRO A 179 18.64 3.04 2.86
N SER A 180 17.63 3.36 3.66
CA SER A 180 17.10 2.47 4.71
C SER A 180 16.13 1.39 4.19
N ALA A 181 15.79 1.38 2.89
CA ALA A 181 14.77 0.47 2.34
C ALA A 181 15.13 -1.00 2.52
N ALA A 182 16.41 -1.37 2.39
CA ALA A 182 16.84 -2.73 2.69
C ALA A 182 16.68 -3.07 4.18
N GLN A 183 16.97 -2.11 5.07
CA GLN A 183 16.90 -2.31 6.51
C GLN A 183 15.46 -2.47 6.99
N SER A 184 14.51 -1.73 6.42
CA SER A 184 13.08 -1.84 6.75
C SER A 184 12.45 -3.19 6.36
N LEU A 185 13.19 -4.06 5.68
CA LEU A 185 12.73 -5.39 5.26
C LEU A 185 13.43 -6.55 5.98
N ILE A 186 14.30 -6.25 6.96
CA ILE A 186 15.09 -7.27 7.68
C ILE A 186 14.27 -7.93 8.79
N GLU A 187 13.29 -7.23 9.34
CA GLU A 187 12.51 -7.70 10.49
C GLU A 187 11.56 -8.86 10.15
N ASP A 188 11.31 -9.12 8.86
CA ASP A 188 10.47 -10.21 8.39
C ASP A 188 11.01 -10.89 7.10
N ASP A 189 10.26 -11.86 6.57
CA ASP A 189 10.62 -12.61 5.37
C ASP A 189 10.44 -11.82 4.06
N SER A 190 10.12 -10.51 4.08
CA SER A 190 9.81 -9.73 2.87
C SER A 190 11.01 -9.61 1.95
N LEU A 191 12.22 -9.42 2.48
CA LEU A 191 13.42 -9.39 1.64
C LEU A 191 13.66 -10.75 0.96
N MET A 192 13.42 -11.85 1.68
CA MET A 192 13.50 -13.21 1.15
C MET A 192 12.45 -13.44 0.05
N LEU A 193 11.20 -13.00 0.28
CA LEU A 193 10.13 -13.07 -0.71
C LEU A 193 10.50 -12.33 -1.99
N LEU A 194 11.12 -11.15 -1.87
CA LEU A 194 11.55 -10.37 -3.04
C LEU A 194 12.61 -11.15 -3.85
N PHE A 195 13.57 -11.80 -3.20
CA PHE A 195 14.53 -12.67 -3.90
C PHE A 195 13.86 -13.88 -4.56
N GLN A 196 12.89 -14.51 -3.88
CA GLN A 196 12.14 -15.64 -4.43
C GLN A 196 11.35 -15.24 -5.68
N MET A 197 10.73 -14.06 -5.70
CA MET A 197 10.06 -13.51 -6.88
C MET A 197 11.03 -13.35 -8.06
N VAL A 198 12.25 -12.86 -7.81
CA VAL A 198 13.25 -12.72 -8.89
C VAL A 198 13.74 -14.07 -9.39
N ALA A 199 14.04 -15.00 -8.48
CA ALA A 199 14.53 -16.34 -8.83
C ALA A 199 13.48 -17.14 -9.62
N SER A 200 12.21 -17.12 -9.18
CA SER A 200 11.10 -17.76 -9.88
C SER A 200 10.85 -17.14 -11.26
N GLY A 201 10.94 -15.81 -11.38
CA GLY A 201 10.85 -15.11 -12.66
C GLY A 201 11.88 -15.62 -13.69
N SER A 202 13.13 -15.77 -13.25
CA SER A 202 14.25 -16.20 -14.09
C SER A 202 14.18 -17.68 -14.48
N VAL A 203 13.84 -18.57 -13.53
CA VAL A 203 13.98 -20.03 -13.71
C VAL A 203 12.69 -20.69 -14.19
N THR A 204 11.54 -20.32 -13.63
CA THR A 204 10.29 -21.07 -13.86
C THR A 204 9.29 -20.32 -14.74
N VAL A 205 9.21 -18.99 -14.63
CA VAL A 205 8.23 -18.22 -15.42
C VAL A 205 8.68 -18.03 -16.86
N PHE A 206 9.98 -17.78 -17.10
CA PHE A 206 10.49 -17.62 -18.45
C PHE A 206 10.40 -18.90 -19.29
N SER A 207 10.59 -20.08 -18.70
CA SER A 207 10.40 -21.36 -19.40
C SER A 207 8.92 -21.57 -19.75
N ARG A 208 8.03 -21.39 -18.79
CA ARG A 208 6.57 -21.53 -18.99
C ARG A 208 6.00 -20.52 -19.99
N TYR A 209 6.59 -19.33 -20.12
CA TYR A 209 6.22 -18.39 -21.17
C TYR A 209 6.54 -18.92 -22.57
N LYS A 210 7.71 -19.55 -22.77
CA LYS A 210 8.05 -20.19 -24.06
C LYS A 210 7.05 -21.30 -24.43
N GLU A 211 6.47 -21.93 -23.43
CA GLU A 211 5.44 -22.96 -23.56
C GLU A 211 4.00 -22.36 -23.69
N GLY A 212 3.85 -21.03 -23.69
CA GLY A 212 2.55 -20.36 -23.78
C GLY A 212 1.67 -20.50 -22.53
N LEU A 213 2.24 -20.96 -21.41
CA LEU A 213 1.52 -21.21 -20.15
C LEU A 213 1.40 -19.97 -19.27
N VAL A 214 2.21 -18.94 -19.52
CA VAL A 214 2.22 -17.68 -18.78
C VAL A 214 2.20 -16.51 -19.76
N SER A 215 1.57 -15.39 -19.37
CA SER A 215 1.50 -14.19 -20.20
C SER A 215 2.78 -13.37 -20.12
N LEU A 216 3.02 -12.53 -21.14
CA LEU A 216 4.11 -11.55 -21.11
C LEU A 216 4.01 -10.60 -19.91
N HIS A 217 2.77 -10.28 -19.50
CA HIS A 217 2.49 -9.41 -18.36
C HIS A 217 3.08 -9.94 -17.05
N THR A 218 2.98 -11.25 -16.78
CA THR A 218 3.60 -11.86 -15.60
C THR A 218 5.13 -11.73 -15.65
N ILE A 219 5.77 -11.89 -16.82
CA ILE A 219 7.22 -11.64 -16.95
C ILE A 219 7.57 -10.20 -16.64
N GLN A 220 6.77 -9.24 -17.10
CA GLN A 220 6.99 -7.82 -16.82
C GLN A 220 6.91 -7.52 -15.33
N LEU A 221 5.96 -8.15 -14.62
CA LEU A 221 5.84 -7.99 -13.17
C LEU A 221 7.05 -8.58 -12.41
N HIS A 222 7.57 -9.74 -12.84
CA HIS A 222 8.84 -10.28 -12.30
C HIS A 222 10.06 -9.39 -12.59
N ARG A 223 10.12 -8.77 -13.78
CA ARG A 223 11.15 -7.77 -14.10
C ARG A 223 11.05 -6.56 -13.16
N HIS A 224 9.85 -6.13 -12.81
CA HIS A 224 9.66 -5.06 -11.83
C HIS A 224 10.12 -5.46 -10.44
N ALA A 225 9.85 -6.70 -10.00
CA ALA A 225 10.40 -7.22 -8.74
C ALA A 225 11.94 -7.14 -8.75
N MET A 226 12.59 -7.57 -9.85
CA MET A 226 14.05 -7.46 -10.01
C MET A 226 14.53 -6.01 -9.94
N GLN A 227 13.86 -5.07 -10.59
CA GLN A 227 14.21 -3.64 -10.52
C GLN A 227 14.12 -3.12 -9.08
N VAL A 228 13.07 -3.48 -8.34
CA VAL A 228 12.93 -3.12 -6.92
C VAL A 228 14.05 -3.73 -6.11
N THR A 229 14.39 -5.01 -6.30
CA THR A 229 15.53 -5.67 -5.62
C THR A 229 16.84 -4.93 -5.89
N CYS A 230 17.11 -4.58 -7.15
CA CYS A 230 18.31 -3.84 -7.51
C CYS A 230 18.36 -2.48 -6.80
N LEU A 231 17.26 -1.69 -6.84
CA LEU A 231 17.20 -0.39 -6.16
C LEU A 231 17.44 -0.51 -4.66
N THR A 232 16.80 -1.48 -4.01
CA THR A 232 16.94 -1.74 -2.57
C THR A 232 18.38 -2.09 -2.17
N LEU A 233 19.14 -2.77 -3.03
CA LEU A 233 20.49 -3.28 -2.72
C LEU A 233 21.64 -2.43 -3.27
N LEU A 234 21.40 -1.58 -4.27
CA LEU A 234 22.41 -0.78 -4.96
C LEU A 234 23.15 0.23 -4.07
N TYR A 235 22.62 0.56 -2.89
CA TYR A 235 23.28 1.44 -1.91
C TYR A 235 24.14 0.70 -0.87
N LYS A 236 24.42 -0.60 -1.05
CA LYS A 236 25.18 -1.42 -0.08
C LYS A 236 26.35 -2.22 -0.66
N CYS A 237 26.85 -1.87 -1.85
CA CYS A 237 28.12 -2.40 -2.39
C CYS A 237 29.20 -1.32 -2.36
#